data_AF-A0A938UZ72-F1
#
_entry.id   AF-A0A938UZ72-F1
#
_cell.length_a   1.000
_cell.length_b   1.000
_cell.length_c   1.000
_cell.angle_alpha   90.00
_cell.angle_beta   90.00
_cell.angle_gamma   90.00
#
_symmetry.space_group_name_H-M   'P 1'
#
loop_
_entity.id
_entity.type
_entity.pdbx_description
1 polymer ?
#
loop_
_entity_poly.entity_id
_entity_poly.type
_entity_poly.pdbx_seq_one_letter_code
_entity_poly.pdbx_strand_id
1 'polypeptide(L)'
;MERWRGLALLVAVVAGCGGGKQTPDWEFRYGDMGVDKGPGIEVPNHVFDLVVELPELLPDADGYVPPDAALPDVEWDGEGAPPKPDVKKDTKQDDGACVPDCKFEDGTAKECGPDNCGSICGYCDWGEICADGLCKEYCEPQCKLPDGTKKQCGPDGCYGECPPGCSEGYICGEDQLCYPFCDHDANCQGKECGADGCGGVCGVCGVGLVCDEGAGKCVPDPCGDVPKDKGKCTGDNVLLECIDGKLKETPCATYGADYYCKWDGPTQKFVCSQGCVPQCKWDDGTPKECGYDGCYGECGTCTPGWTCKSGTCFPVAGAECGWITDKGWCDEGVLWFCTVNKIYIDDCQANGMKCGFDMSTGKFKCKQ
;
A
#
# COMPACT_ATOMS: atom_id res chain seq x y z
N MET A 1 -44.46 -52.39 -19.17
CA MET A 1 -44.37 -51.44 -20.31
C MET A 1 -43.36 -50.38 -19.93
N GLU A 2 -42.07 -50.65 -20.09
CA GLU A 2 -41.02 -49.62 -20.01
C GLU A 2 -39.98 -49.98 -21.06
N ARG A 3 -39.76 -49.06 -21.99
CA ARG A 3 -38.92 -49.23 -23.18
C ARG A 3 -37.50 -48.74 -22.86
N TRP A 4 -36.56 -49.68 -22.81
CA TRP A 4 -35.14 -49.41 -22.98
C TRP A 4 -34.86 -49.07 -24.45
N ARG A 5 -34.16 -47.97 -24.71
CA ARG A 5 -33.54 -47.68 -26.01
C ARG A 5 -32.03 -47.66 -25.82
N GLY A 6 -31.38 -48.76 -26.21
CA GLY A 6 -29.94 -48.82 -26.43
C GLY A 6 -29.60 -48.13 -27.75
N LEU A 7 -28.64 -47.21 -27.71
CA LEU A 7 -28.05 -46.60 -28.89
C LEU A 7 -26.72 -47.32 -29.16
N ALA A 8 -26.67 -48.09 -30.25
CA ALA A 8 -25.43 -48.69 -30.76
C ALA A 8 -24.72 -47.64 -31.62
N LEU A 9 -23.48 -47.30 -31.28
CA LEU A 9 -22.62 -46.45 -32.10
C LEU A 9 -21.76 -47.33 -33.01
N LEU A 10 -21.98 -47.20 -34.31
CA LEU A 10 -21.20 -47.80 -35.39
C LEU A 10 -19.85 -47.09 -35.51
N VAL A 11 -18.76 -47.84 -35.33
CA VAL A 11 -17.41 -47.41 -35.72
C VAL A 11 -17.25 -47.67 -37.21
N ALA A 12 -17.20 -46.59 -38.00
CA ALA A 12 -16.83 -46.63 -39.41
C ALA A 12 -15.36 -46.19 -39.55
N VAL A 13 -14.51 -47.17 -39.90
CA VAL A 13 -13.14 -46.93 -40.35
C VAL A 13 -13.21 -46.42 -41.79
N VAL A 14 -12.72 -45.19 -42.03
CA VAL A 14 -12.44 -44.71 -43.38
C VAL A 14 -10.95 -44.37 -43.48
N ALA A 15 -10.24 -45.26 -44.15
CA ALA A 15 -8.94 -44.97 -44.73
C ALA A 15 -9.14 -44.14 -45.99
N GLY A 16 -8.44 -43.02 -46.10
CA GLY A 16 -8.44 -42.15 -47.27
C GLY A 16 -7.08 -41.49 -47.44
N CYS A 17 -6.27 -42.06 -48.34
CA CYS A 17 -5.01 -41.52 -48.80
C CYS A 17 -5.22 -40.29 -49.70
N GLY A 18 -4.29 -39.33 -49.61
CA GLY A 18 -3.75 -38.63 -50.78
C GLY A 18 -4.07 -37.14 -50.90
N GLY A 19 -3.01 -36.33 -50.94
CA GLY A 19 -3.03 -35.07 -51.69
C GLY A 19 -2.23 -33.92 -51.09
N GLY A 20 -1.14 -33.56 -51.77
CA GLY A 20 -0.87 -32.14 -52.05
C GLY A 20 0.08 -31.39 -51.12
N LYS A 21 1.37 -31.50 -51.42
CA LYS A 21 2.38 -30.47 -51.11
C LYS A 21 1.97 -29.14 -51.71
N GLN A 22 2.02 -28.05 -50.93
CA GLN A 22 2.39 -26.70 -51.37
C GLN A 22 2.55 -25.79 -50.14
N THR A 23 3.80 -25.52 -49.77
CA THR A 23 4.16 -24.37 -48.92
C THR A 23 4.59 -23.23 -49.84
N PRO A 24 4.03 -22.02 -49.73
CA PRO A 24 4.64 -20.85 -50.35
C PRO A 24 5.78 -20.34 -49.47
N ASP A 25 7.00 -20.50 -49.99
CA ASP A 25 8.15 -19.67 -49.71
C ASP A 25 7.81 -18.22 -50.05
N TRP A 26 7.89 -17.32 -49.06
CA TRP A 26 8.19 -15.92 -49.31
C TRP A 26 9.15 -15.42 -48.24
N GLU A 27 10.39 -15.27 -48.68
CA GLU A 27 11.53 -14.70 -47.99
C GLU A 27 11.20 -13.26 -47.53
N PHE A 28 11.29 -13.00 -46.23
CA PHE A 28 11.59 -11.65 -45.74
C PHE A 28 13.10 -11.52 -45.57
N ARG A 29 13.70 -10.75 -46.48
CA ARG A 29 15.05 -10.22 -46.36
C ARG A 29 15.14 -9.36 -45.10
N TYR A 30 15.82 -9.83 -44.07
CA TYR A 30 16.43 -8.95 -43.09
C TYR A 30 17.74 -8.42 -43.70
N GLY A 31 17.83 -7.10 -43.82
CA GLY A 31 19.05 -6.43 -44.20
C GLY A 31 20.11 -6.59 -43.12
N ASP A 32 21.31 -6.95 -43.56
CA ASP A 32 22.56 -6.83 -42.82
C ASP A 32 22.71 -5.41 -42.26
N MET A 33 22.56 -5.27 -40.94
CA MET A 33 23.22 -4.20 -40.20
C MET A 33 24.54 -4.77 -39.70
N GLY A 34 25.61 -4.39 -40.40
CA GLY A 34 26.98 -4.71 -40.03
C GLY A 34 27.27 -4.18 -38.62
N VAL A 35 27.58 -5.11 -37.72
CA VAL A 35 28.18 -4.78 -36.43
C VAL A 35 29.66 -4.52 -36.69
N ASP A 36 30.00 -3.24 -36.80
CA ASP A 36 31.39 -2.79 -36.77
C ASP A 36 32.03 -3.25 -35.46
N LYS A 37 33.06 -4.10 -35.60
CA LYS A 37 33.97 -4.48 -34.51
C LYS A 37 34.81 -3.26 -34.14
N GLY A 38 34.32 -2.48 -33.18
CA GLY A 38 35.13 -1.52 -32.44
C GLY A 38 36.18 -2.24 -31.56
N PRO A 39 37.32 -1.59 -31.27
CA PRO A 39 38.44 -2.22 -30.57
C PRO A 39 38.06 -2.58 -29.14
N GLY A 40 38.52 -3.75 -28.70
CA GLY A 40 38.28 -4.31 -27.37
C GLY A 40 38.66 -3.32 -26.27
N ILE A 41 37.67 -2.99 -25.45
CA ILE A 41 37.90 -2.40 -24.13
C ILE A 41 38.35 -3.55 -23.24
N GLU A 42 39.63 -3.58 -22.92
CA GLU A 42 40.17 -4.38 -21.82
C GLU A 42 39.52 -3.88 -20.53
N VAL A 43 38.61 -4.69 -19.97
CA VAL A 43 38.11 -4.49 -18.62
C VAL A 43 39.19 -4.99 -17.68
N PRO A 44 39.82 -4.14 -16.84
CA PRO A 44 40.79 -4.63 -15.89
C PRO A 44 40.05 -5.49 -14.86
N ASN A 45 40.50 -6.72 -14.69
CA ASN A 45 40.20 -7.55 -13.52
C ASN A 45 40.84 -6.89 -12.29
N HIS A 46 40.17 -5.88 -11.74
CA HIS A 46 40.35 -5.50 -10.35
C HIS A 46 39.23 -6.16 -9.55
N VAL A 47 39.62 -7.23 -8.87
CA VAL A 47 38.91 -7.77 -7.72
C VAL A 47 38.73 -6.59 -6.76
N PHE A 48 37.51 -6.11 -6.61
CA PHE A 48 37.15 -5.26 -5.49
C PHE A 48 37.15 -6.16 -4.25
N ASP A 49 38.27 -6.18 -3.54
CA ASP A 49 38.28 -6.51 -2.12
C ASP A 49 37.43 -5.44 -1.43
N LEU A 50 36.16 -5.78 -1.16
CA LEU A 50 35.32 -4.99 -0.28
C LEU A 50 35.78 -5.27 1.16
N VAL A 51 36.91 -4.69 1.55
CA VAL A 51 37.25 -4.53 2.96
C VAL A 51 36.30 -3.47 3.50
N VAL A 52 35.23 -3.93 4.15
CA VAL A 52 34.44 -3.10 5.03
C VAL A 52 35.34 -2.80 6.23
N GLU A 53 36.02 -1.66 6.20
CA GLU A 53 36.61 -1.07 7.39
C GLU A 53 35.44 -0.70 8.32
N LEU A 54 35.22 -1.54 9.34
CA LEU A 54 34.43 -1.16 10.51
C LEU A 54 35.11 0.05 11.15
N PRO A 55 34.43 1.21 11.30
CA PRO A 55 34.99 2.31 12.05
C PRO A 55 35.17 1.87 13.51
N GLU A 56 36.37 2.10 14.02
CA GLU A 56 36.77 1.82 15.39
C GLU A 56 35.75 2.40 16.38
N LEU A 57 35.35 1.54 17.31
CA LEU A 57 34.66 1.86 18.54
C LEU A 57 35.35 3.03 19.25
N LEU A 58 34.67 4.17 19.32
CA LEU A 58 35.02 5.23 20.25
C LEU A 58 34.83 4.72 21.70
N PRO A 59 35.74 5.04 22.62
CA PRO A 59 35.54 4.80 24.04
C PRO A 59 34.69 5.91 24.67
N ASP A 60 33.85 5.50 25.62
CA ASP A 60 33.30 6.25 26.74
C ASP A 60 32.49 7.52 26.43
N ALA A 61 31.18 7.33 26.25
CA ALA A 61 30.18 8.37 26.47
C ALA A 61 29.61 8.22 27.89
N ASP A 62 30.07 9.10 28.77
CA ASP A 62 29.52 9.33 30.09
C ASP A 62 28.04 9.72 30.03
N GLY A 63 27.24 9.07 30.89
CA GLY A 63 26.11 9.70 31.58
C GLY A 63 24.91 10.16 30.75
N TYR A 64 24.10 9.22 30.24
CA TYR A 64 22.70 9.49 29.94
C TYR A 64 21.79 8.63 30.84
N VAL A 65 21.33 9.23 31.94
CA VAL A 65 20.25 8.70 32.77
C VAL A 65 18.94 9.20 32.14
N PRO A 66 18.03 8.33 31.68
CA PRO A 66 16.73 8.78 31.17
C PRO A 66 15.95 9.46 32.31
N PRO A 67 15.18 10.53 32.03
CA PRO A 67 14.36 11.16 33.04
C PRO A 67 13.31 10.18 33.54
N ASP A 68 13.27 10.03 34.86
CA ASP A 68 12.28 9.27 35.61
C ASP A 68 10.87 9.51 35.06
N ALA A 69 10.26 8.44 34.56
CA ALA A 69 8.82 8.39 34.41
C ALA A 69 8.23 8.52 35.81
N ALA A 70 7.68 9.70 36.09
CA ALA A 70 6.93 10.01 37.29
C ALA A 70 5.81 8.97 37.48
N LEU A 71 6.04 8.04 38.41
CA LEU A 71 4.98 7.27 39.02
C LEU A 71 4.18 8.24 39.92
N PRO A 72 2.83 8.15 39.93
CA PRO A 72 2.03 9.03 40.77
C PRO A 72 2.37 8.80 42.25
N ASP A 73 2.61 9.90 42.95
CA ASP A 73 2.78 9.93 44.40
C ASP A 73 1.55 9.30 45.06
N VAL A 74 1.71 8.09 45.57
CA VAL A 74 0.75 7.49 46.51
C VAL A 74 1.03 8.15 47.85
N GLU A 75 0.25 9.18 48.18
CA GLU A 75 0.12 9.69 49.54
C GLU A 75 -0.29 8.52 50.45
N TRP A 76 0.68 8.01 51.21
CA TRP A 76 0.41 7.06 52.26
C TRP A 76 0.06 7.86 53.52
N ASP A 77 -1.24 8.07 53.69
CA ASP A 77 -1.79 8.60 54.93
C ASP A 77 -1.46 7.63 56.06
N GLY A 78 -0.51 8.03 56.90
CA GLY A 78 -0.11 7.29 58.07
C GLY A 78 -1.26 7.22 59.06
N GLU A 79 -1.79 6.02 59.28
CA GLU A 79 -2.37 5.58 60.55
C GLU A 79 -2.52 4.04 60.50
N GLY A 80 -1.59 3.33 61.15
CA GLY A 80 -1.69 1.88 61.30
C GLY A 80 -0.34 1.17 61.31
N ALA A 81 0.50 1.46 62.30
CA ALA A 81 1.63 0.59 62.60
C ALA A 81 1.09 -0.84 62.89
N PRO A 82 1.56 -1.88 62.18
CA PRO A 82 1.22 -3.25 62.56
C PRO A 82 1.73 -3.49 63.98
N PRO A 83 0.97 -4.20 64.84
CA PRO A 83 1.44 -4.54 66.17
C PRO A 83 2.77 -5.29 66.03
N LYS A 84 3.81 -4.75 66.67
CA LYS A 84 5.09 -5.45 66.84
C LYS A 84 4.76 -6.85 67.34
N PRO A 85 5.19 -7.93 66.66
CA PRO A 85 5.11 -9.23 67.26
C PRO A 85 5.93 -9.15 68.55
N ASP A 86 5.28 -9.45 69.68
CA ASP A 86 5.93 -9.60 70.97
C ASP A 86 6.92 -10.75 70.84
N VAL A 87 8.15 -10.43 70.42
CA VAL A 87 9.31 -11.30 70.55
C VAL A 87 9.52 -11.45 72.04
N LYS A 88 8.92 -12.50 72.59
CA LYS A 88 9.25 -13.02 73.91
C LYS A 88 10.76 -13.21 73.92
N LYS A 89 11.40 -12.34 74.67
CA LYS A 89 12.83 -12.32 74.91
C LYS A 89 13.15 -13.57 75.73
N ASP A 90 13.38 -14.69 75.05
CA ASP A 90 13.95 -15.86 75.68
C ASP A 90 15.38 -15.50 76.09
N THR A 91 15.50 -15.21 77.38
CA THR A 91 16.73 -15.06 78.12
C THR A 91 17.48 -16.38 78.09
N LYS A 92 18.36 -16.55 77.10
CA LYS A 92 19.67 -17.20 77.28
C LYS A 92 20.71 -16.42 76.50
N GLN A 93 21.37 -15.54 77.22
CA GLN A 93 22.72 -15.12 76.91
C GLN A 93 23.58 -16.39 77.06
N ASP A 94 23.88 -16.99 75.92
CA ASP A 94 24.84 -18.08 75.75
C ASP A 94 25.91 -17.56 74.79
N ASP A 95 27.07 -18.15 74.85
CA ASP A 95 28.34 -17.44 74.75
C ASP A 95 28.77 -17.22 73.30
N GLY A 96 28.12 -16.30 72.58
CA GLY A 96 28.66 -15.63 71.40
C GLY A 96 29.00 -16.48 70.16
N ALA A 97 28.73 -17.78 70.15
CA ALA A 97 28.90 -18.65 68.99
C ALA A 97 27.54 -19.07 68.44
N CYS A 98 27.19 -18.60 67.24
CA CYS A 98 26.01 -19.09 66.54
C CYS A 98 26.24 -20.55 66.12
N VAL A 99 25.32 -21.45 66.45
CA VAL A 99 25.38 -22.87 66.06
C VAL A 99 24.51 -23.05 64.82
N PRO A 100 25.10 -23.35 63.64
CA PRO A 100 24.35 -23.57 62.40
C PRO A 100 23.24 -24.61 62.57
N ASP A 101 22.02 -24.27 62.17
CA ASP A 101 20.86 -25.17 62.21
C ASP A 101 20.32 -25.45 60.80
N CYS A 102 20.75 -26.59 60.27
CA CYS A 102 20.32 -27.11 58.97
C CYS A 102 19.20 -28.12 59.10
N LYS A 103 18.24 -27.87 60.00
CA LYS A 103 17.04 -28.68 60.15
C LYS A 103 15.79 -27.84 60.06
N PHE A 104 14.69 -28.47 59.69
CA PHE A 104 13.34 -27.94 59.82
C PHE A 104 12.84 -28.10 61.26
N GLU A 105 11.71 -27.46 61.59
CA GLU A 105 11.08 -27.55 62.92
C GLU A 105 10.68 -28.99 63.30
N ASP A 106 10.44 -29.85 62.30
CA ASP A 106 10.14 -31.27 62.49
C ASP A 106 11.40 -32.15 62.69
N GLY A 107 12.59 -31.55 62.65
CA GLY A 107 13.87 -32.21 62.85
C GLY A 107 14.48 -32.87 61.61
N THR A 108 13.82 -32.78 60.44
CA THR A 108 14.37 -33.24 59.16
C THR A 108 15.47 -32.29 58.67
N ALA A 109 16.45 -32.81 57.92
CA ALA A 109 17.57 -31.99 57.43
C ALA A 109 17.15 -31.15 56.22
N LYS A 110 17.57 -29.88 56.20
CA LYS A 110 17.54 -29.02 55.01
C LYS A 110 18.64 -29.45 54.04
N GLU A 111 18.33 -29.47 52.75
CA GLU A 111 19.29 -29.78 51.67
C GLU A 111 20.02 -28.52 51.19
N CYS A 112 19.36 -27.37 51.32
CA CYS A 112 19.81 -26.07 50.85
C CYS A 112 19.23 -24.96 51.75
N GLY A 113 19.73 -23.72 51.63
CA GLY A 113 19.11 -22.54 52.24
C GLY A 113 19.84 -22.03 53.49
N PRO A 114 19.30 -21.05 54.22
CA PRO A 114 20.02 -20.41 55.33
C PRO A 114 20.15 -21.32 56.57
N ASP A 115 21.30 -21.25 57.24
CA ASP A 115 21.62 -22.00 58.47
C ASP A 115 21.22 -21.28 59.78
N ASN A 116 20.46 -20.19 59.66
CA ASN A 116 20.10 -19.26 60.75
C ASN A 116 21.28 -18.59 61.48
N CYS A 117 22.50 -18.77 60.97
CA CYS A 117 23.75 -18.20 61.49
C CYS A 117 24.51 -17.36 60.45
N GLY A 118 23.90 -17.09 59.30
CA GLY A 118 24.45 -16.27 58.24
C GLY A 118 25.27 -17.03 57.20
N SER A 119 25.39 -18.36 57.33
CA SER A 119 25.88 -19.24 56.27
C SER A 119 24.72 -20.00 55.63
N ILE A 120 25.03 -20.98 54.78
CA ILE A 120 24.03 -21.79 54.08
C ILE A 120 24.22 -23.29 54.33
N CYS A 121 23.11 -24.00 54.37
CA CYS A 121 22.98 -25.42 54.56
C CYS A 121 23.02 -26.15 53.21
N GLY A 122 24.20 -26.38 52.65
CA GLY A 122 24.33 -27.11 51.38
C GLY A 122 24.02 -26.27 50.13
N TYR A 123 24.13 -26.92 48.96
CA TYR A 123 23.89 -26.36 47.64
C TYR A 123 23.13 -27.38 46.82
N CYS A 124 22.19 -26.92 46.01
CA CYS A 124 21.49 -27.78 45.07
C CYS A 124 22.38 -28.11 43.87
N ASP A 125 22.18 -29.30 43.31
CA ASP A 125 22.88 -29.73 42.10
C ASP A 125 22.41 -28.92 40.88
N TRP A 126 23.14 -29.05 39.76
CA TRP A 126 22.80 -28.35 38.53
C TRP A 126 21.37 -28.66 38.07
N GLY A 127 20.53 -27.63 37.96
CA GLY A 127 19.13 -27.74 37.51
C GLY A 127 18.10 -27.64 38.63
N GLU A 128 18.53 -27.50 39.89
CA GLU A 128 17.67 -27.34 41.05
C GLU A 128 17.84 -25.98 41.71
N ILE A 129 16.76 -25.45 42.29
CA ILE A 129 16.81 -24.29 43.17
C ILE A 129 16.42 -24.66 44.59
N CYS A 130 16.97 -23.88 45.52
CA CYS A 130 16.55 -23.99 46.89
C CYS A 130 15.19 -23.33 47.10
N ALA A 131 14.15 -24.13 47.33
CA ALA A 131 12.81 -23.68 47.62
C ALA A 131 12.31 -24.38 48.89
N ASP A 132 12.05 -23.59 49.93
CA ASP A 132 11.62 -24.05 51.25
C ASP A 132 12.62 -25.02 51.91
N GLY A 133 13.92 -24.78 51.74
CA GLY A 133 15.00 -25.59 52.36
C GLY A 133 15.23 -26.97 51.72
N LEU A 134 14.53 -27.25 50.61
CA LEU A 134 14.71 -28.45 49.80
C LEU A 134 15.16 -28.07 48.40
N CYS A 135 15.97 -28.90 47.77
CA CYS A 135 16.31 -28.75 46.38
C CYS A 135 15.14 -29.21 45.53
N LYS A 136 14.58 -28.28 44.75
CA LYS A 136 13.48 -28.55 43.83
C LYS A 136 13.95 -28.25 42.42
N GLU A 137 13.54 -29.09 41.48
CA GLU A 137 13.80 -28.88 40.06
C GLU A 137 13.35 -27.46 39.65
N TYR A 138 14.26 -26.72 39.03
CA TYR A 138 14.10 -25.29 38.78
C TYR A 138 12.97 -24.97 37.80
N CYS A 139 12.56 -25.94 36.98
CA CYS A 139 11.67 -25.65 35.88
C CYS A 139 10.76 -26.82 35.50
N GLU A 140 9.45 -26.57 35.53
CA GLU A 140 8.44 -27.50 35.03
C GLU A 140 8.16 -27.23 33.54
N PRO A 141 8.43 -28.18 32.63
CA PRO A 141 8.24 -28.01 31.18
C PRO A 141 6.83 -27.58 30.77
N GLN A 142 6.71 -26.41 30.14
CA GLN A 142 5.46 -25.82 29.65
C GLN A 142 5.16 -26.26 28.22
N CYS A 143 4.78 -27.53 28.07
CA CYS A 143 4.47 -28.17 26.79
C CYS A 143 2.99 -28.15 26.40
N LYS A 144 2.26 -27.13 26.84
CA LYS A 144 0.85 -26.89 26.47
C LYS A 144 0.70 -25.50 25.87
N LEU A 145 -0.14 -25.40 24.85
CA LEU A 145 -0.57 -24.14 24.26
C LEU A 145 -1.67 -23.48 25.12
N PRO A 146 -1.98 -22.18 24.94
CA PRO A 146 -2.99 -21.47 25.73
C PRO A 146 -4.40 -22.08 25.68
N ASP A 147 -4.71 -22.81 24.60
CA ASP A 147 -5.98 -23.53 24.42
C ASP A 147 -6.01 -24.91 25.11
N GLY A 148 -4.93 -25.29 25.79
CA GLY A 148 -4.77 -26.57 26.49
C GLY A 148 -4.31 -27.74 25.61
N THR A 149 -4.10 -27.53 24.31
CA THR A 149 -3.52 -28.55 23.43
C THR A 149 -2.02 -28.75 23.73
N LYS A 150 -1.50 -29.94 23.45
CA LYS A 150 -0.08 -30.24 23.71
C LYS A 150 0.78 -29.68 22.58
N LYS A 151 1.85 -28.94 22.91
CA LYS A 151 2.90 -28.56 21.95
C LYS A 151 3.52 -29.83 21.35
N GLN A 152 3.75 -29.85 20.05
CA GLN A 152 4.36 -31.00 19.37
C GLN A 152 5.90 -30.91 19.38
N CYS A 153 6.43 -29.69 19.41
CA CYS A 153 7.85 -29.37 19.32
C CYS A 153 8.13 -28.01 19.97
N GLY A 154 9.41 -27.61 19.95
CA GLY A 154 9.86 -26.29 20.36
C GLY A 154 10.08 -26.16 21.86
N PRO A 155 10.49 -24.97 22.33
CA PRO A 155 11.00 -24.79 23.68
C PRO A 155 9.94 -25.08 24.75
N ASP A 156 10.38 -25.80 25.77
CA ASP A 156 9.56 -26.14 26.94
C ASP A 156 9.58 -25.06 28.03
N GLY A 157 10.32 -23.97 27.84
CA GLY A 157 10.48 -22.90 28.84
C GLY A 157 11.52 -23.22 29.92
N CYS A 158 12.17 -24.39 29.83
CA CYS A 158 13.13 -24.94 30.77
C CYS A 158 14.47 -25.25 30.11
N TYR A 159 14.82 -24.48 29.06
CA TYR A 159 16.02 -24.69 28.24
C TYR A 159 16.05 -26.05 27.51
N GLY A 160 14.93 -26.79 27.50
CA GLY A 160 14.72 -28.02 26.75
C GLY A 160 13.70 -27.84 25.63
N GLU A 161 13.33 -28.96 25.01
CA GLU A 161 12.28 -29.00 23.99
C GLU A 161 11.16 -29.97 24.37
N CYS A 162 9.96 -29.67 23.90
CA CYS A 162 8.77 -30.48 24.17
C CYS A 162 8.80 -31.83 23.43
N PRO A 163 8.75 -32.97 24.15
CA PRO A 163 8.78 -34.30 23.53
C PRO A 163 7.43 -34.65 22.87
N PRO A 164 7.44 -35.36 21.73
CA PRO A 164 8.58 -36.08 21.15
C PRO A 164 9.48 -35.25 20.23
N GLY A 165 9.17 -33.97 19.98
CA GLY A 165 9.75 -33.21 18.88
C GLY A 165 9.15 -33.62 17.53
N CYS A 166 9.61 -32.98 16.45
CA CYS A 166 9.16 -33.31 15.10
C CYS A 166 9.87 -34.56 14.55
N SER A 167 9.12 -35.42 13.87
CA SER A 167 9.66 -36.57 13.14
C SER A 167 10.61 -36.13 12.01
N GLU A 168 11.45 -37.04 11.51
CA GLU A 168 12.33 -36.77 10.38
C GLU A 168 11.55 -36.20 9.18
N GLY A 169 12.09 -35.13 8.58
CA GLY A 169 11.43 -34.40 7.49
C GLY A 169 10.29 -33.50 7.94
N TYR A 170 10.24 -33.08 9.20
CA TYR A 170 9.35 -32.04 9.72
C TYR A 170 10.14 -30.98 10.49
N ILE A 171 9.67 -29.72 10.45
CA ILE A 171 10.20 -28.57 11.18
C ILE A 171 9.16 -28.04 12.16
N CYS A 172 9.64 -27.44 13.25
CA CYS A 172 8.76 -26.79 14.22
C CYS A 172 8.35 -25.41 13.71
N GLY A 173 7.05 -25.18 13.51
CA GLY A 173 6.49 -23.87 13.20
C GLY A 173 6.44 -22.96 14.42
N GLU A 174 6.18 -21.67 14.20
CA GLU A 174 6.07 -20.67 15.28
C GLU A 174 4.93 -20.97 16.27
N ASP A 175 3.88 -21.62 15.79
CA ASP A 175 2.74 -22.11 16.57
C ASP A 175 3.03 -23.39 17.37
N GLN A 176 4.28 -23.86 17.37
CA GLN A 176 4.74 -25.05 18.09
C GLN A 176 4.10 -26.36 17.58
N LEU A 177 3.69 -26.37 16.31
CA LEU A 177 3.24 -27.53 15.56
C LEU A 177 4.30 -27.98 14.55
N CYS A 178 4.31 -29.27 14.23
CA CYS A 178 5.23 -29.83 13.25
C CYS A 178 4.67 -29.73 11.83
N TYR A 179 5.44 -29.10 10.94
CA TYR A 179 5.13 -29.00 9.51
C TYR A 179 6.13 -29.81 8.70
N PRO A 180 5.75 -30.40 7.56
CA PRO A 180 6.73 -31.03 6.67
C PRO A 180 7.89 -30.07 6.36
N PHE A 181 9.12 -30.57 6.43
CA PHE A 181 10.31 -29.85 6.00
C PHE A 181 10.13 -29.54 4.53
N CYS A 182 10.08 -28.26 4.23
CA CYS A 182 9.88 -27.77 2.90
C CYS A 182 11.21 -27.42 2.28
N ASP A 183 11.72 -28.35 1.46
CA ASP A 183 12.86 -28.10 0.60
C ASP A 183 12.40 -27.22 -0.57
N HIS A 184 12.53 -25.91 -0.39
CA HIS A 184 12.19 -24.91 -1.38
C HIS A 184 12.90 -25.19 -2.72
N ASP A 185 14.18 -25.53 -2.68
CA ASP A 185 14.98 -25.77 -3.88
C ASP A 185 14.47 -27.00 -4.65
N ALA A 186 14.16 -28.09 -3.94
CA ALA A 186 13.58 -29.28 -4.55
C ALA A 186 12.18 -29.02 -5.13
N ASN A 187 11.32 -28.30 -4.41
CA ASN A 187 9.96 -28.02 -4.86
C ASN A 187 9.87 -26.97 -5.97
N CYS A 188 10.91 -26.16 -6.13
CA CYS A 188 11.09 -25.20 -7.22
C CYS A 188 11.88 -25.75 -8.39
N GLN A 189 12.38 -26.99 -8.32
CA GLN A 189 13.13 -27.60 -9.40
C GLN A 189 12.28 -27.68 -10.68
N GLY A 190 12.73 -26.96 -11.72
CA GLY A 190 12.04 -26.90 -13.01
C GLY A 190 10.89 -25.88 -13.11
N LYS A 191 10.62 -25.13 -12.04
CA LYS A 191 9.71 -23.97 -12.06
C LYS A 191 10.51 -22.68 -12.20
N GLU A 192 10.04 -21.78 -13.06
CA GLU A 192 10.53 -20.40 -13.14
C GLU A 192 9.78 -19.50 -12.15
N CYS A 193 8.52 -19.84 -11.87
CA CYS A 193 7.64 -19.12 -10.99
C CYS A 193 6.59 -20.05 -10.35
N GLY A 194 5.86 -19.57 -9.34
CA GLY A 194 4.63 -20.20 -8.82
C GLY A 194 4.80 -20.78 -7.43
N ALA A 195 3.78 -21.45 -6.89
CA ALA A 195 3.85 -21.97 -5.52
C ALA A 195 4.96 -23.03 -5.34
N ASP A 196 5.69 -22.97 -4.22
CA ASP A 196 6.67 -23.99 -3.82
C ASP A 196 6.03 -25.20 -3.12
N GLY A 197 4.69 -25.29 -3.12
CA GLY A 197 3.94 -26.37 -2.46
C GLY A 197 3.92 -26.30 -0.94
N CYS A 198 4.57 -25.30 -0.35
CA CYS A 198 4.86 -25.16 1.06
C CYS A 198 4.40 -23.83 1.66
N GLY A 199 3.63 -23.06 0.89
CA GLY A 199 3.17 -21.72 1.27
C GLY A 199 4.14 -20.60 0.87
N GLY A 200 5.30 -20.92 0.32
CA GLY A 200 6.20 -19.98 -0.34
C GLY A 200 6.01 -19.93 -1.86
N VAL A 201 6.88 -19.18 -2.54
CA VAL A 201 6.83 -18.97 -3.99
C VAL A 201 8.20 -19.21 -4.62
N CYS A 202 8.24 -20.07 -5.63
CA CYS A 202 9.37 -20.23 -6.52
C CYS A 202 9.48 -19.01 -7.41
N GLY A 203 10.60 -18.30 -7.38
CA GLY A 203 10.92 -17.23 -8.33
C GLY A 203 9.93 -16.07 -8.42
N VAL A 204 10.24 -15.10 -9.30
CA VAL A 204 9.34 -13.98 -9.63
C VAL A 204 9.49 -13.71 -11.12
N CYS A 205 8.37 -13.57 -11.83
CA CYS A 205 8.40 -13.25 -13.26
C CYS A 205 8.84 -11.80 -13.50
N GLY A 206 9.63 -11.60 -14.56
CA GLY A 206 10.05 -10.27 -15.00
C GLY A 206 8.88 -9.38 -15.42
N VAL A 207 9.16 -8.09 -15.64
CA VAL A 207 8.14 -7.11 -16.06
C VAL A 207 7.44 -7.56 -17.34
N GLY A 208 6.10 -7.51 -17.35
CA GLY A 208 5.27 -7.92 -18.49
C GLY A 208 5.07 -9.43 -18.62
N LEU A 209 5.53 -10.23 -17.66
CA LEU A 209 5.29 -11.66 -17.59
C LEU A 209 4.44 -11.99 -16.35
N VAL A 210 3.56 -12.99 -16.47
CA VAL A 210 2.77 -13.54 -15.37
C VAL A 210 3.11 -15.02 -15.18
N CYS A 211 2.99 -15.50 -13.95
CA CYS A 211 3.17 -16.92 -13.70
C CYS A 211 1.97 -17.73 -14.17
N ASP A 212 2.21 -18.68 -15.06
CA ASP A 212 1.26 -19.77 -15.31
C ASP A 212 1.44 -20.82 -14.19
N GLU A 213 0.59 -20.77 -13.16
CA GLU A 213 0.64 -21.68 -12.01
C GLU A 213 0.52 -23.17 -12.41
N GLY A 214 -0.12 -23.48 -13.55
CA GLY A 214 -0.24 -24.85 -14.05
C GLY A 214 1.05 -25.37 -14.68
N ALA A 215 1.80 -24.50 -15.35
CA ALA A 215 3.06 -24.83 -15.99
C ALA A 215 4.30 -24.53 -15.13
N GLY A 216 4.17 -23.69 -14.09
CA GLY A 216 5.27 -23.13 -13.31
C GLY A 216 6.22 -22.27 -14.15
N LYS A 217 5.71 -21.61 -15.20
CA LYS A 217 6.50 -20.83 -16.17
C LYS A 217 6.05 -19.40 -16.28
N CYS A 218 6.99 -18.51 -16.54
CA CYS A 218 6.67 -17.13 -16.84
C CYS A 218 6.22 -17.01 -18.29
N VAL A 219 4.95 -16.65 -18.47
CA VAL A 219 4.34 -16.44 -19.79
C VAL A 219 4.05 -14.95 -19.97
N PRO A 220 3.98 -14.43 -21.22
CA PRO A 220 3.56 -13.05 -21.46
C PRO A 220 2.26 -12.73 -20.73
N ASP A 221 2.23 -11.62 -19.98
CA ASP A 221 1.00 -11.19 -19.31
C ASP A 221 -0.05 -10.90 -20.40
N PRO A 222 -1.17 -11.66 -20.46
CA PRO A 222 -2.22 -11.42 -21.44
C PRO A 222 -2.81 -10.02 -21.34
N CYS A 223 -2.64 -9.32 -20.22
CA CYS A 223 -3.04 -7.94 -20.00
C CYS A 223 -1.94 -6.92 -20.31
N GLY A 224 -0.70 -7.36 -20.53
CA GLY A 224 0.45 -6.49 -20.82
C GLY A 224 0.61 -5.37 -19.79
N ASP A 225 0.70 -4.13 -20.26
CA ASP A 225 0.86 -2.94 -19.42
C ASP A 225 -0.47 -2.37 -18.87
N VAL A 226 -1.59 -3.11 -18.97
CA VAL A 226 -2.90 -2.64 -18.50
C VAL A 226 -3.00 -2.88 -16.98
N PRO A 227 -3.08 -1.82 -16.14
CA PRO A 227 -3.18 -1.99 -14.70
C PRO A 227 -4.50 -2.68 -14.34
N LYS A 228 -4.41 -3.80 -13.61
CA LYS A 228 -5.56 -4.67 -13.29
C LYS A 228 -6.70 -3.94 -12.60
N ASP A 229 -6.38 -3.04 -11.68
CA ASP A 229 -7.39 -2.33 -10.90
C ASP A 229 -7.89 -1.04 -11.53
N LYS A 230 -7.18 -0.50 -12.53
CA LYS A 230 -7.45 0.84 -13.09
C LYS A 230 -7.90 0.82 -14.54
N GLY A 231 -7.57 -0.21 -15.30
CA GLY A 231 -7.71 -0.20 -16.75
C GLY A 231 -6.78 0.82 -17.42
N LYS A 232 -6.93 0.97 -18.73
CA LYS A 232 -6.16 1.91 -19.56
C LYS A 232 -6.98 2.32 -20.77
N CYS A 233 -6.84 3.57 -21.23
CA CYS A 233 -7.41 3.97 -22.51
C CYS A 233 -6.42 3.71 -23.65
N THR A 234 -6.91 3.15 -24.75
CA THR A 234 -6.19 3.09 -26.04
C THR A 234 -6.83 4.09 -26.98
N GLY A 235 -6.11 5.19 -27.22
CA GLY A 235 -6.70 6.40 -27.82
C GLY A 235 -7.81 6.95 -26.94
N ASP A 236 -8.72 7.73 -27.54
CA ASP A 236 -9.81 8.36 -26.79
C ASP A 236 -11.04 7.45 -26.66
N ASN A 237 -11.14 6.35 -27.41
CA ASN A 237 -12.42 5.66 -27.59
C ASN A 237 -12.47 4.19 -27.19
N VAL A 238 -11.37 3.60 -26.69
CA VAL A 238 -11.36 2.19 -26.27
C VAL A 238 -10.83 2.08 -24.85
N LEU A 239 -11.66 1.51 -23.97
CA LEU A 239 -11.26 1.13 -22.61
C LEU A 239 -10.70 -0.30 -22.63
N LEU A 240 -9.48 -0.46 -22.14
CA LEU A 240 -8.84 -1.74 -21.85
C LEU A 240 -8.98 -2.07 -20.37
N GLU A 241 -9.51 -3.25 -20.08
CA GLU A 241 -9.64 -3.79 -18.71
C GLU A 241 -8.99 -5.16 -18.64
N CYS A 242 -8.27 -5.45 -17.55
CA CYS A 242 -7.78 -6.80 -17.29
C CYS A 242 -8.72 -7.48 -16.29
N ILE A 243 -9.59 -8.36 -16.78
CA ILE A 243 -10.59 -9.07 -15.96
C ILE A 243 -10.23 -10.55 -15.98
N ASP A 244 -10.00 -11.12 -14.79
CA ASP A 244 -9.62 -12.53 -14.60
C ASP A 244 -8.41 -12.96 -15.45
N GLY A 245 -7.41 -12.10 -15.54
CA GLY A 245 -6.20 -12.35 -16.36
C GLY A 245 -6.49 -12.37 -17.86
N LYS A 246 -7.58 -11.76 -18.32
CA LYS A 246 -7.87 -11.60 -19.74
C LYS A 246 -8.05 -10.12 -20.07
N LEU A 247 -7.38 -9.70 -21.13
CA LEU A 247 -7.59 -8.36 -21.68
C LEU A 247 -8.96 -8.29 -22.35
N LYS A 248 -9.79 -7.37 -21.87
CA LYS A 248 -11.08 -7.03 -22.44
C LYS A 248 -10.99 -5.63 -23.04
N GLU A 249 -11.34 -5.53 -24.31
CA GLU A 249 -11.43 -4.25 -25.02
C GLU A 249 -12.90 -3.83 -25.13
N THR A 250 -13.21 -2.63 -24.66
CA THR A 250 -14.56 -2.06 -24.67
C THR A 250 -14.54 -0.74 -25.45
N PRO A 251 -15.02 -0.71 -26.70
CA PRO A 251 -15.19 0.55 -27.44
C PRO A 251 -16.27 1.41 -26.76
N CYS A 252 -15.91 2.60 -26.29
CA CYS A 252 -16.82 3.46 -25.53
C CYS A 252 -18.00 3.96 -26.37
N ALA A 253 -17.86 4.04 -27.69
CA ALA A 253 -18.94 4.33 -28.62
C ALA A 253 -20.15 3.35 -28.50
N THR A 254 -19.95 2.16 -27.92
CA THR A 254 -21.06 1.22 -27.65
C THR A 254 -22.07 1.74 -26.64
N TYR A 255 -21.67 2.67 -25.76
CA TYR A 255 -22.56 3.31 -24.78
C TYR A 255 -23.25 4.57 -25.33
N GLY A 256 -22.78 5.11 -26.46
CA GLY A 256 -23.32 6.29 -27.14
C GLY A 256 -22.25 7.03 -27.94
N ALA A 257 -22.67 7.84 -28.92
CA ALA A 257 -21.74 8.55 -29.80
C ALA A 257 -20.80 9.53 -29.06
N ASP A 258 -21.24 10.04 -27.90
CA ASP A 258 -20.48 10.99 -27.09
C ASP A 258 -19.67 10.33 -25.96
N TYR A 259 -19.60 8.99 -25.88
CA TYR A 259 -18.83 8.31 -24.85
C TYR A 259 -17.38 8.12 -25.27
N TYR A 260 -16.45 8.58 -24.43
CA TYR A 260 -15.02 8.36 -24.59
C TYR A 260 -14.42 7.77 -23.31
N CYS A 261 -13.26 7.14 -23.47
CA CYS A 261 -12.51 6.56 -22.37
C CYS A 261 -11.80 7.69 -21.61
N LYS A 262 -12.06 7.82 -20.31
CA LYS A 262 -11.41 8.83 -19.47
C LYS A 262 -11.17 8.34 -18.05
N TRP A 263 -10.27 9.01 -17.35
CA TRP A 263 -10.06 8.79 -15.93
C TRP A 263 -11.24 9.30 -15.11
N ASP A 264 -11.79 8.45 -14.25
CA ASP A 264 -12.79 8.81 -13.27
C ASP A 264 -12.14 8.92 -11.89
N GLY A 265 -12.02 10.16 -11.40
CA GLY A 265 -11.41 10.47 -10.11
C GLY A 265 -12.08 9.78 -8.91
N PRO A 266 -13.43 9.74 -8.83
CA PRO A 266 -14.13 9.04 -7.75
C PRO A 266 -13.83 7.54 -7.66
N THR A 267 -13.85 6.82 -8.79
CA THR A 267 -13.58 5.38 -8.79
C THR A 267 -12.09 5.04 -8.88
N GLN A 268 -11.23 6.01 -9.20
CA GLN A 268 -9.80 5.81 -9.48
C GLN A 268 -9.55 4.78 -10.59
N LYS A 269 -10.40 4.79 -11.63
CA LYS A 269 -10.31 3.90 -12.79
C LYS A 269 -10.56 4.65 -14.09
N PHE A 270 -10.07 4.12 -15.20
CA PHE A 270 -10.52 4.52 -16.53
C PHE A 270 -11.90 3.91 -16.79
N VAL A 271 -12.82 4.73 -17.28
CA VAL A 271 -14.20 4.33 -17.58
C VAL A 271 -14.62 4.89 -18.93
N CYS A 272 -15.52 4.17 -19.61
CA CYS A 272 -16.31 4.79 -20.66
C CYS A 272 -17.37 5.66 -20.01
N SER A 273 -17.26 6.96 -20.20
CA SER A 273 -18.26 7.90 -19.70
C SER A 273 -18.60 8.90 -20.77
N GLN A 274 -19.78 9.49 -20.63
CA GLN A 274 -20.18 10.57 -21.51
C GLN A 274 -19.13 11.65 -21.43
N GLY A 275 -18.62 11.96 -22.60
CA GLY A 275 -17.82 13.12 -22.82
C GLY A 275 -18.58 14.34 -22.41
N CYS A 276 -17.89 15.22 -21.70
CA CYS A 276 -18.49 16.52 -21.52
C CYS A 276 -18.46 17.20 -22.90
N VAL A 277 -19.63 17.44 -23.46
CA VAL A 277 -19.78 18.19 -24.71
C VAL A 277 -19.63 19.67 -24.38
N PRO A 278 -18.57 20.36 -24.84
CA PRO A 278 -18.35 21.78 -24.57
C PRO A 278 -19.60 22.58 -24.95
N GLN A 279 -20.26 23.16 -23.95
CA GLN A 279 -21.43 24.01 -24.11
C GLN A 279 -20.98 25.43 -24.47
N CYS A 280 -20.31 25.58 -25.62
CA CYS A 280 -19.91 26.89 -26.15
C CYS A 280 -20.98 27.57 -26.99
N LYS A 281 -22.21 27.10 -26.89
CA LYS A 281 -23.39 27.76 -27.42
C LYS A 281 -24.43 27.90 -26.31
N TRP A 282 -25.23 28.94 -26.39
CA TRP A 282 -26.45 29.10 -25.61
C TRP A 282 -27.55 28.16 -26.12
N ASP A 283 -28.64 28.04 -25.36
CA ASP A 283 -29.79 27.21 -25.74
C ASP A 283 -30.45 27.65 -27.06
N ASP A 284 -30.26 28.92 -27.45
CA ASP A 284 -30.72 29.47 -28.74
C ASP A 284 -29.75 29.18 -29.91
N GLY A 285 -28.64 28.49 -29.64
CA GLY A 285 -27.61 28.12 -30.61
C GLY A 285 -26.55 29.19 -30.89
N THR A 286 -26.63 30.37 -30.28
CA THR A 286 -25.64 31.43 -30.44
C THR A 286 -24.35 31.09 -29.66
N PRO A 287 -23.14 31.37 -30.21
CA PRO A 287 -21.89 31.03 -29.55
C PRO A 287 -21.63 31.91 -28.32
N LYS A 288 -21.10 31.31 -27.24
CA LYS A 288 -20.52 32.05 -26.10
C LYS A 288 -19.24 32.75 -26.52
N GLU A 289 -19.02 33.96 -26.03
CA GLU A 289 -17.81 34.75 -26.35
C GLU A 289 -16.63 34.39 -25.43
N CYS A 290 -16.93 33.98 -24.20
CA CYS A 290 -15.95 33.66 -23.17
C CYS A 290 -16.53 32.66 -22.16
N GLY A 291 -15.69 32.15 -21.25
CA GLY A 291 -16.13 31.51 -20.02
C GLY A 291 -16.21 29.99 -20.09
N TYR A 292 -16.57 29.36 -18.98
CA TYR A 292 -16.48 27.92 -18.82
C TYR A 292 -17.39 27.15 -19.80
N ASP A 293 -16.84 26.13 -20.46
CA ASP A 293 -17.55 25.31 -21.44
C ASP A 293 -18.38 24.17 -20.81
N GLY A 294 -18.40 24.04 -19.49
CA GLY A 294 -19.03 22.92 -18.79
C GLY A 294 -18.10 21.73 -18.57
N CYS A 295 -16.92 21.72 -19.20
CA CYS A 295 -16.08 20.57 -19.46
C CYS A 295 -14.62 20.75 -19.05
N TYR A 296 -14.37 21.61 -18.07
CA TYR A 296 -13.03 22.00 -17.62
C TYR A 296 -12.23 22.80 -18.66
N GLY A 297 -12.88 23.26 -19.74
CA GLY A 297 -12.35 24.16 -20.75
C GLY A 297 -13.01 25.54 -20.73
N GLU A 298 -12.57 26.39 -21.66
CA GLU A 298 -13.10 27.75 -21.86
C GLU A 298 -13.60 27.93 -23.29
N CYS A 299 -14.73 28.61 -23.45
CA CYS A 299 -15.35 28.99 -24.71
C CYS A 299 -14.89 30.37 -25.12
N GLY A 300 -13.91 30.48 -26.03
CA GLY A 300 -13.46 31.78 -26.52
C GLY A 300 -12.62 32.58 -25.50
N THR A 301 -12.20 33.77 -25.89
CA THR A 301 -11.40 34.68 -25.06
C THR A 301 -11.84 36.12 -25.30
N CYS A 302 -11.93 36.91 -24.23
CA CYS A 302 -12.26 38.32 -24.35
C CYS A 302 -11.07 39.14 -24.84
N THR A 303 -11.36 40.25 -25.52
CA THR A 303 -10.38 41.28 -25.86
C THR A 303 -9.58 41.69 -24.61
N PRO A 304 -8.27 41.97 -24.70
CA PRO A 304 -7.47 42.39 -23.55
C PRO A 304 -8.13 43.52 -22.75
N GLY A 305 -8.25 43.32 -21.44
CA GLY A 305 -8.91 44.25 -20.52
C GLY A 305 -10.43 44.11 -20.40
N TRP A 306 -11.04 43.13 -21.07
CA TRP A 306 -12.46 42.79 -20.89
C TRP A 306 -12.60 41.61 -19.92
N THR A 307 -13.68 41.55 -19.17
CA THR A 307 -14.00 40.48 -18.21
C THR A 307 -15.11 39.59 -18.74
N CYS A 308 -15.00 38.28 -18.52
CA CYS A 308 -16.09 37.38 -18.84
C CYS A 308 -17.14 37.39 -17.74
N LYS A 309 -18.40 37.67 -18.08
CA LYS A 309 -19.54 37.55 -17.15
C LYS A 309 -20.65 36.78 -17.84
N SER A 310 -21.00 35.63 -17.27
CA SER A 310 -22.08 34.77 -17.80
C SER A 310 -21.96 34.51 -19.31
N GLY A 311 -20.77 34.13 -19.78
CA GLY A 311 -20.55 33.74 -21.17
C GLY A 311 -20.42 34.86 -22.21
N THR A 312 -20.54 36.12 -21.78
CA THR A 312 -20.41 37.32 -22.62
C THR A 312 -19.26 38.18 -22.14
N CYS A 313 -18.52 38.79 -23.07
CA CYS A 313 -17.41 39.68 -22.74
C CYS A 313 -17.93 41.07 -22.38
N PHE A 314 -17.67 41.50 -21.15
CA PHE A 314 -17.96 42.85 -20.70
C PHE A 314 -16.69 43.68 -20.63
N PRO A 315 -16.73 44.93 -21.09
CA PRO A 315 -15.61 45.82 -20.97
C PRO A 315 -15.31 46.17 -19.51
N VAL A 316 -14.08 46.58 -19.21
CA VAL A 316 -13.68 47.13 -17.91
C VAL A 316 -13.17 48.55 -18.11
N ALA A 317 -13.29 49.42 -17.11
CA ALA A 317 -12.78 50.79 -17.18
C ALA A 317 -11.28 50.77 -17.52
N GLY A 318 -10.89 51.55 -18.53
CA GLY A 318 -9.51 51.61 -19.03
C GLY A 318 -9.13 50.53 -20.05
N ALA A 319 -10.04 49.61 -20.39
CA ALA A 319 -9.85 48.68 -21.50
C ALA A 319 -9.84 49.41 -22.85
N GLU A 320 -9.31 48.75 -23.88
CA GLU A 320 -9.43 49.24 -25.26
C GLU A 320 -10.88 49.19 -25.73
N CYS A 321 -11.25 50.13 -26.59
CA CYS A 321 -12.66 50.41 -26.89
C CYS A 321 -13.43 49.27 -27.53
N GLY A 322 -12.76 48.35 -28.24
CA GLY A 322 -13.44 47.28 -28.96
C GLY A 322 -14.56 47.83 -29.85
N TRP A 323 -15.80 47.37 -29.63
CA TRP A 323 -16.99 47.84 -30.35
C TRP A 323 -17.66 49.07 -29.74
N ILE A 324 -17.28 49.49 -28.53
CA ILE A 324 -17.83 50.68 -27.89
C ILE A 324 -17.24 51.91 -28.56
N THR A 325 -18.11 52.76 -29.09
CA THR A 325 -17.73 54.00 -29.76
C THR A 325 -17.83 55.21 -28.83
N ASP A 326 -17.43 56.37 -29.31
CA ASP A 326 -17.58 57.64 -28.60
C ASP A 326 -19.05 58.10 -28.44
N LYS A 327 -19.99 57.39 -29.08
CA LYS A 327 -21.43 57.53 -28.86
C LYS A 327 -21.88 56.93 -27.53
N GLY A 328 -21.15 55.95 -27.02
CA GLY A 328 -21.49 55.20 -25.81
C GLY A 328 -22.55 54.12 -26.01
N TRP A 329 -22.83 53.38 -24.94
CA TRP A 329 -23.79 52.30 -24.85
C TRP A 329 -24.33 52.23 -23.41
N CYS A 330 -25.61 51.92 -23.25
CA CYS A 330 -26.24 51.77 -21.94
C CYS A 330 -26.60 50.31 -21.71
N ASP A 331 -26.20 49.77 -20.56
CA ASP A 331 -26.58 48.44 -20.10
C ASP A 331 -26.93 48.47 -18.63
N GLU A 332 -28.10 47.96 -18.27
CA GLU A 332 -28.64 47.96 -16.89
C GLU A 332 -28.53 49.30 -16.15
N GLY A 333 -28.54 50.44 -16.88
CA GLY A 333 -28.42 51.77 -16.29
C GLY A 333 -26.99 52.26 -16.05
N VAL A 334 -25.98 51.51 -16.50
CA VAL A 334 -24.58 51.93 -16.56
C VAL A 334 -24.26 52.41 -17.97
N LEU A 335 -23.65 53.60 -18.08
CA LEU A 335 -23.16 54.17 -19.32
C LEU A 335 -21.72 53.76 -19.56
N TRP A 336 -21.46 53.19 -20.72
CA TRP A 336 -20.14 52.85 -21.21
C TRP A 336 -19.80 53.73 -22.42
N PHE A 337 -18.65 54.38 -22.45
CA PHE A 337 -18.25 55.20 -23.60
C PHE A 337 -16.75 55.16 -23.85
N CYS A 338 -16.38 55.26 -25.12
CA CYS A 338 -14.99 55.26 -25.54
C CYS A 338 -14.49 56.70 -25.72
N THR A 339 -13.33 57.02 -25.15
CA THR A 339 -12.62 58.28 -25.44
C THR A 339 -11.12 58.02 -25.45
N VAL A 340 -10.42 58.49 -26.47
CA VAL A 340 -8.96 58.25 -26.66
C VAL A 340 -8.60 56.75 -26.60
N ASN A 341 -9.37 55.90 -27.31
CA ASN A 341 -9.20 54.43 -27.33
C ASN A 341 -9.24 53.76 -25.94
N LYS A 342 -9.90 54.40 -24.95
CA LYS A 342 -10.12 53.86 -23.62
C LYS A 342 -11.58 53.90 -23.22
N ILE A 343 -12.05 52.83 -22.58
CA ILE A 343 -13.41 52.72 -22.08
C ILE A 343 -13.55 53.43 -20.74
N TYR A 344 -14.60 54.22 -20.61
CA TYR A 344 -15.04 54.85 -19.38
C TYR A 344 -16.44 54.34 -19.02
N ILE A 345 -16.70 54.28 -17.72
CA ILE A 345 -17.93 53.77 -17.13
C ILE A 345 -18.52 54.86 -16.23
N ASP A 346 -19.82 55.12 -16.35
CA ASP A 346 -20.57 55.98 -15.45
C ASP A 346 -21.84 55.26 -15.00
N ASP A 347 -21.99 55.04 -13.69
CA ASP A 347 -23.15 54.37 -13.12
C ASP A 347 -24.28 55.40 -12.94
N CYS A 348 -25.16 55.48 -13.92
CA CYS A 348 -26.26 56.45 -13.88
C CYS A 348 -27.22 56.13 -12.72
N GLN A 349 -27.45 54.84 -12.42
CA GLN A 349 -28.38 54.44 -11.37
C GLN A 349 -27.89 54.82 -9.98
N ALA A 350 -26.60 54.63 -9.70
CA ALA A 350 -25.99 55.08 -8.44
C ALA A 350 -26.18 56.59 -8.22
N ASN A 351 -26.27 57.37 -9.30
CA ASN A 351 -26.50 58.81 -9.29
C ASN A 351 -27.98 59.21 -9.39
N GLY A 352 -28.93 58.27 -9.33
CA GLY A 352 -30.37 58.54 -9.47
C GLY A 352 -30.78 59.00 -10.86
N MET A 353 -29.96 58.75 -11.88
CA MET A 353 -30.19 59.10 -13.28
C MET A 353 -30.52 57.86 -14.10
N LYS A 354 -31.14 58.04 -15.26
CA LYS A 354 -31.38 57.00 -16.26
C LYS A 354 -30.36 57.13 -17.39
N CYS A 355 -29.68 56.03 -17.69
CA CYS A 355 -28.86 55.94 -18.89
C CYS A 355 -29.78 55.95 -20.12
N GLY A 356 -29.55 56.85 -21.08
CA GLY A 356 -30.32 56.85 -22.31
C GLY A 356 -29.68 57.68 -23.42
N PHE A 357 -30.15 57.44 -24.66
CA PHE A 357 -29.70 58.20 -25.81
C PHE A 357 -30.22 59.64 -25.75
N ASP A 358 -29.33 60.60 -26.01
CA ASP A 358 -29.61 62.03 -26.11
C ASP A 358 -29.56 62.43 -27.59
N MET A 359 -30.75 62.64 -28.18
CA MET A 359 -30.89 63.02 -29.59
C MET A 359 -30.19 64.33 -29.94
N SER A 360 -30.02 65.26 -28.99
CA SER A 360 -29.39 66.55 -29.26
C SER A 360 -27.89 66.43 -29.51
N THR A 361 -27.25 65.43 -28.90
CA THR A 361 -25.81 65.21 -29.02
C THR A 361 -25.45 63.96 -29.80
N GLY A 362 -26.42 63.09 -30.09
CA GLY A 362 -26.20 61.82 -30.77
C GLY A 362 -25.38 60.83 -29.95
N LYS A 363 -25.39 60.97 -28.61
CA LYS A 363 -24.63 60.15 -27.65
C LYS A 363 -25.53 59.63 -26.53
N PHE A 364 -25.16 58.51 -25.92
CA PHE A 364 -25.73 58.04 -24.67
C PHE A 364 -25.17 58.85 -23.50
N LYS A 365 -26.04 59.18 -22.54
CA LYS A 365 -25.69 59.95 -21.33
C LYS A 365 -26.54 59.52 -20.14
N CYS A 366 -26.03 59.76 -18.94
CA CYS A 366 -26.85 59.78 -17.73
C CYS A 366 -27.71 61.05 -17.72
N LYS A 367 -29.03 60.90 -17.63
CA LYS A 367 -29.99 62.01 -17.54
C LYS A 367 -31.01 61.78 -16.43
N GLN A 368 -31.46 62.85 -15.78
CA GLN A 368 -32.49 62.78 -14.74
C GLN A 368 -33.85 62.33 -15.28
#